data_AF-A0A1E7HKR9-F1
#
_entry.id   AF-A0A1E7HKR9-F1
#
_cell.length_a   1.000
_cell.length_b   1.000
_cell.length_c   1.000
_cell.angle_alpha   90.00
_cell.angle_beta   90.00
_cell.angle_gamma   90.00
#
_symmetry.space_group_name_H-M   'P 1'
#
loop_
_entity.id
_entity.type
_entity.pdbx_description
1 polymer ?
#
loop_
_entity_poly.entity_id
_entity_poly.type
_entity_poly.pdbx_seq_one_letter_code
_entity_poly.pdbx_strand_id
1 'polypeptide(L)'
;MRREGVFLILCLFVVICASSAARAADQAPESSFFEESLHATGEGMRYWYEEQGGFMEITKIPYAELGCKNCHVKSCDQCHASVQEDGKKAFSLEMAGKSETCYACHQREQLSVDFAKKAGHTDVHIAAGMSCAECHKDDVHGNGTKYTSMREPGAVSARCENCHEQEGSSGTVFNANTRSHGMHKGKLDCSACHVRRTMACYNCHFSNFLKTKTKKGNFVPTDDWLMLVNLRGKVTSATAMALVHEGKSFVTYAPYFTHDVMKKGRACEECHANDAMALLAEGKKIPVAKFVDDKIEFWNGVIPLGKETLQWEFADKQDSKWVPYENISKPDLVQWSLYAEPLTEKQMEMMQAEQKSK
;
A
#
# COMPACT_ATOMS: atom_id res chain seq x y z
N MET A 1 -86.34 -2.80 59.43
CA MET A 1 -87.15 -2.47 58.24
C MET A 1 -86.36 -1.50 57.36
N ARG A 2 -86.36 -1.79 56.06
CA ARG A 2 -85.60 -1.18 54.96
C ARG A 2 -85.50 0.35 54.95
N ARG A 3 -84.33 0.85 54.52
CA ARG A 3 -84.09 1.77 53.38
C ARG A 3 -82.62 2.18 53.42
N GLU A 4 -81.75 1.53 52.64
CA GLU A 4 -81.36 1.92 51.27
C GLU A 4 -80.93 3.38 51.16
N GLY A 5 -79.63 3.57 50.94
CA GLY A 5 -78.96 4.84 50.75
C GLY A 5 -77.51 4.60 50.37
N VAL A 6 -77.29 4.01 49.20
CA VAL A 6 -75.98 3.82 48.56
C VAL A 6 -75.47 5.21 48.15
N PHE A 7 -74.46 5.72 48.86
CA PHE A 7 -73.68 6.87 48.38
C PHE A 7 -72.54 6.36 47.51
N LEU A 8 -72.77 6.40 46.20
CA LEU A 8 -71.80 6.12 45.16
C LEU A 8 -70.84 7.31 45.08
N ILE A 9 -69.69 7.26 45.76
CA ILE A 9 -68.59 8.19 45.52
C ILE A 9 -67.88 7.72 44.25
N LEU A 10 -68.19 8.39 43.14
CA LEU A 10 -67.52 8.23 41.87
C LEU A 10 -66.12 8.88 41.98
N CYS A 11 -65.14 8.14 42.52
CA CYS A 11 -63.73 8.52 42.41
C CYS A 11 -63.33 8.38 40.94
N LEU A 12 -63.31 9.51 40.24
CA LEU A 12 -62.75 9.65 38.91
C LEU A 12 -61.23 9.37 38.98
N PHE A 13 -60.85 8.09 38.84
CA PHE A 13 -59.48 7.71 38.58
C PHE A 13 -59.13 8.21 37.18
N VAL A 14 -58.55 9.41 37.10
CA VAL A 14 -57.78 9.82 35.94
C VAL A 14 -56.55 8.92 35.94
N VAL A 15 -56.65 7.79 35.23
CA VAL A 15 -55.48 7.03 34.79
C VAL A 15 -54.77 7.94 33.80
N ILE A 16 -53.85 8.76 34.30
CA ILE A 16 -52.79 9.31 33.47
C ILE A 16 -51.97 8.09 33.08
N CYS A 17 -52.32 7.48 31.95
CA CYS A 17 -51.38 6.69 31.17
C CYS A 17 -50.26 7.65 30.80
N ALA A 18 -49.30 7.80 31.71
CA ALA A 18 -47.96 8.20 31.34
C ALA A 18 -47.47 7.05 30.49
N SER A 19 -47.76 7.14 29.19
CA SER A 19 -47.03 6.45 28.16
C SER A 19 -45.59 6.88 28.37
N SER A 20 -44.85 6.06 29.11
CA SER A 20 -43.41 5.96 29.00
C SER A 20 -43.13 5.40 27.61
N ALA A 21 -43.42 6.19 26.58
CA ALA A 21 -42.56 6.27 25.44
C ALA A 21 -41.25 6.77 26.01
N ALA A 22 -40.45 5.83 26.52
CA ALA A 22 -39.01 5.99 26.48
C ALA A 22 -38.74 6.34 25.03
N ARG A 23 -38.56 7.64 24.75
CA ARG A 23 -37.73 8.04 23.64
C ARG A 23 -36.47 7.24 23.89
N ALA A 24 -36.27 6.18 23.09
CA ALA A 24 -34.93 5.75 22.81
C ALA A 24 -34.23 7.06 22.49
N ALA A 25 -33.35 7.49 23.41
CA ALA A 25 -32.38 8.49 23.05
C ALA A 25 -31.80 7.95 21.75
N ASP A 26 -31.87 8.74 20.68
CA ASP A 26 -31.01 8.51 19.53
C ASP A 26 -29.60 8.48 20.11
N GLN A 27 -29.16 7.28 20.50
CA GLN A 27 -27.77 7.00 20.68
C GLN A 27 -27.25 7.26 19.28
N ALA A 28 -26.47 8.35 19.14
CA ALA A 28 -25.61 8.51 17.99
C ALA A 28 -25.00 7.13 17.70
N PRO A 29 -25.03 6.64 16.45
CA PRO A 29 -24.56 5.30 16.15
C PRO A 29 -23.20 5.15 16.84
N GLU A 30 -23.06 4.16 17.73
CA GLU A 30 -21.78 3.90 18.37
C GLU A 30 -20.76 3.79 17.24
N SER A 31 -19.81 4.73 17.20
CA SER A 31 -18.85 4.83 16.11
C SER A 31 -18.11 3.52 16.02
N SER A 32 -18.26 2.82 14.89
CA SER A 32 -17.55 1.58 14.63
C SER A 32 -16.05 1.83 14.57
N PHE A 33 -15.24 0.88 15.04
CA PHE A 33 -13.78 0.92 14.85
C PHE A 33 -13.37 1.10 13.37
N PHE A 34 -14.26 0.74 12.44
CA PHE A 34 -14.10 0.99 11.01
C PHE A 34 -13.98 2.47 10.65
N GLU A 35 -14.75 3.35 11.30
CA GLU A 35 -14.72 4.79 11.00
C GLU A 35 -13.36 5.43 11.35
N GLU A 36 -12.57 4.76 12.19
CA GLU A 36 -11.23 5.16 12.57
C GLU A 36 -10.12 4.50 11.71
N SER A 37 -10.49 3.53 10.88
CA SER A 37 -9.55 2.79 10.03
C SER A 37 -8.97 3.65 8.92
N LEU A 38 -7.81 3.23 8.39
CA LEU A 38 -7.21 3.84 7.21
C LEU A 38 -8.08 3.67 5.95
N HIS A 39 -8.92 2.64 5.88
CA HIS A 39 -9.83 2.44 4.73
C HIS A 39 -11.00 3.45 4.74
N ALA A 40 -11.53 3.79 5.91
CA ALA A 40 -12.60 4.77 6.04
C ALA A 40 -12.09 6.21 5.91
N THR A 41 -10.96 6.51 6.56
CA THR A 41 -10.42 7.88 6.62
C THR A 41 -9.58 8.22 5.38
N GLY A 42 -8.82 7.23 4.88
CA GLY A 42 -7.73 7.41 3.93
C GLY A 42 -6.64 8.37 4.39
N GLU A 43 -6.51 8.50 5.71
CA GLU A 43 -5.57 9.41 6.37
C GLU A 43 -4.12 9.17 5.92
N GLY A 44 -3.73 7.91 5.74
CA GLY A 44 -2.40 7.55 5.25
C GLY A 44 -2.05 8.18 3.89
N MET A 45 -3.01 8.23 2.95
CA MET A 45 -2.77 8.86 1.65
C MET A 45 -2.72 10.38 1.75
N ARG A 46 -3.60 10.97 2.57
CA ARG A 46 -3.63 12.41 2.82
C ARG A 46 -2.33 12.88 3.46
N TYR A 47 -1.93 12.25 4.56
CA TYR A 47 -0.77 12.60 5.35
C TYR A 47 0.49 12.71 4.48
N TRP A 48 0.87 11.64 3.76
CA TRP A 48 2.10 11.67 2.95
C TRP A 48 2.03 12.59 1.73
N TYR A 49 0.82 12.88 1.22
CA TYR A 49 0.66 13.85 0.15
C TYR A 49 0.86 15.29 0.64
N GLU A 50 0.35 15.63 1.83
CA GLU A 50 0.36 16.98 2.41
C GLU A 50 1.52 17.28 3.36
N GLU A 51 2.24 16.26 3.82
CA GLU A 51 3.43 16.39 4.69
C GLU A 51 4.50 17.29 4.05
N GLN A 52 5.40 17.84 4.87
CA GLN A 52 6.53 18.61 4.36
C GLN A 52 7.36 17.76 3.38
N GLY A 53 7.69 18.34 2.22
CA GLY A 53 8.32 17.64 1.10
C GLY A 53 7.39 16.66 0.36
N GLY A 54 6.10 16.64 0.67
CA GLY A 54 5.07 15.88 -0.02
C GLY A 54 4.67 16.50 -1.36
N PHE A 55 3.96 15.72 -2.18
CA PHE A 55 3.64 16.14 -3.54
C PHE A 55 2.72 17.37 -3.60
N MET A 56 1.98 17.69 -2.52
CA MET A 56 1.21 18.93 -2.41
C MET A 56 2.08 20.18 -2.57
N GLU A 57 3.36 20.14 -2.20
CA GLU A 57 4.26 21.28 -2.40
C GLU A 57 4.44 21.64 -3.88
N ILE A 58 4.30 20.66 -4.77
CA ILE A 58 4.35 20.88 -6.22
C ILE A 58 2.98 21.22 -6.77
N THR A 59 1.94 20.45 -6.40
CA THR A 59 0.60 20.62 -7.00
C THR A 59 -0.16 21.84 -6.49
N LYS A 60 0.12 22.27 -5.25
CA LYS A 60 -0.64 23.29 -4.52
C LYS A 60 -2.15 23.01 -4.39
N ILE A 61 -2.57 21.75 -4.57
CA ILE A 61 -3.97 21.32 -4.46
C ILE A 61 -4.13 20.52 -3.16
N PRO A 62 -5.04 20.90 -2.24
CA PRO A 62 -5.33 20.12 -1.05
C PRO A 62 -5.83 18.71 -1.39
N TYR A 63 -5.53 17.72 -0.56
CA TYR A 63 -5.93 16.33 -0.80
C TYR A 63 -7.45 16.17 -0.95
N ALA A 64 -8.23 16.92 -0.17
CA ALA A 64 -9.69 16.90 -0.19
C ALA A 64 -10.32 17.29 -1.54
N GLU A 65 -9.57 18.00 -2.38
CA GLU A 65 -9.99 18.42 -3.72
C GLU A 65 -9.61 17.39 -4.81
N LEU A 66 -8.77 16.41 -4.47
CA LEU A 66 -8.36 15.37 -5.39
C LEU A 66 -9.44 14.29 -5.54
N GLY A 67 -9.49 13.68 -6.73
CA GLY A 67 -10.31 12.49 -7.00
C GLY A 67 -9.85 11.25 -6.23
N CYS A 68 -8.70 11.31 -5.54
CA CYS A 68 -8.14 10.24 -4.72
C CYS A 68 -9.08 9.80 -3.59
N LYS A 69 -9.89 10.73 -3.05
CA LYS A 69 -10.88 10.46 -1.99
C LYS A 69 -11.96 9.44 -2.38
N ASN A 70 -12.15 9.18 -3.67
CA ASN A 70 -13.17 8.25 -4.14
C ASN A 70 -12.82 6.78 -3.86
N CYS A 71 -11.61 6.49 -3.38
CA CYS A 71 -11.21 5.16 -2.93
C CYS A 71 -11.56 4.89 -1.46
N HIS A 72 -11.92 5.91 -0.67
CA HIS A 72 -12.17 5.74 0.76
C HIS A 72 -13.56 5.15 0.98
N VAL A 73 -13.62 4.10 1.79
CA VAL A 73 -14.81 3.27 1.96
C VAL A 73 -15.74 3.94 2.98
N LYS A 74 -16.99 4.16 2.60
CA LYS A 74 -18.00 4.85 3.42
C LYS A 74 -19.04 3.93 4.00
N SER A 75 -19.12 2.69 3.51
CA SER A 75 -20.17 1.76 3.88
C SER A 75 -19.77 0.31 3.64
N CYS A 76 -20.34 -0.59 4.47
CA CYS A 76 -20.02 -2.02 4.46
C CYS A 76 -20.36 -2.70 3.12
N ASP A 77 -21.36 -2.20 2.41
CA ASP A 77 -21.84 -2.75 1.15
C ASP A 77 -20.80 -2.65 0.01
N GLN A 78 -19.84 -1.75 0.10
CA GLN A 78 -18.76 -1.64 -0.90
C GLN A 78 -17.87 -2.89 -0.97
N CYS A 79 -17.74 -3.62 0.15
CA CYS A 79 -16.95 -4.85 0.22
C CYS A 79 -17.81 -6.10 0.42
N HIS A 80 -18.92 -5.98 1.15
CA HIS A 80 -19.73 -7.13 1.54
C HIS A 80 -20.95 -7.37 0.65
N ALA A 81 -21.37 -6.43 -0.21
CA ALA A 81 -22.60 -6.62 -0.96
C ALA A 81 -22.45 -7.65 -2.09
N SER A 82 -23.31 -8.66 -2.02
CA SER A 82 -23.55 -9.63 -3.10
C SER A 82 -24.95 -9.44 -3.67
N VAL A 83 -25.08 -9.57 -4.99
CA VAL A 83 -26.38 -9.56 -5.68
C VAL A 83 -26.96 -10.98 -5.65
N GLN A 84 -28.17 -11.12 -5.12
CA GLN A 84 -28.92 -12.38 -5.04
C GLN A 84 -29.64 -12.67 -6.36
N GLU A 85 -30.12 -13.90 -6.54
CA GLU A 85 -30.86 -14.33 -7.74
C GLU A 85 -32.11 -13.48 -8.02
N ASP A 86 -32.76 -12.96 -6.97
CA ASP A 86 -33.94 -12.08 -7.06
C ASP A 86 -33.58 -10.60 -7.31
N GLY A 87 -32.30 -10.29 -7.54
CA GLY A 87 -31.78 -8.95 -7.77
C GLY A 87 -31.59 -8.10 -6.51
N LYS A 88 -31.93 -8.59 -5.32
CA LYS A 88 -31.67 -7.87 -4.06
C LYS A 88 -30.20 -7.96 -3.66
N LYS A 89 -29.75 -7.02 -2.83
CA LYS A 89 -28.40 -7.04 -2.25
C LYS A 89 -28.45 -7.62 -0.84
N ALA A 90 -27.48 -8.47 -0.51
CA ALA A 90 -27.25 -8.97 0.84
C ALA A 90 -25.76 -8.97 1.18
N PHE A 91 -25.42 -8.87 2.46
CA PHE A 91 -24.03 -8.98 2.91
C PHE A 91 -23.55 -10.42 2.85
N SER A 92 -22.32 -10.61 2.37
CA SER A 92 -21.67 -11.90 2.21
C SER A 92 -20.20 -11.82 2.63
N LEU A 93 -19.79 -12.75 3.50
CA LEU A 93 -18.38 -12.92 3.87
C LEU A 93 -17.57 -13.53 2.71
N GLU A 94 -18.20 -14.37 1.88
CA GLU A 94 -17.58 -14.89 0.67
C GLU A 94 -17.21 -13.75 -0.27
N MET A 95 -18.09 -12.77 -0.45
CA MET A 95 -17.80 -11.59 -1.27
C MET A 95 -16.62 -10.79 -0.69
N ALA A 96 -16.64 -10.50 0.60
CA ALA A 96 -15.56 -9.76 1.24
C ALA A 96 -14.20 -10.50 1.18
N GLY A 97 -14.22 -11.83 1.13
CA GLY A 97 -13.01 -12.67 1.04
C GLY A 97 -12.41 -12.80 -0.37
N LYS A 98 -13.11 -12.34 -1.43
CA LYS A 98 -12.60 -12.42 -2.82
C LYS A 98 -11.58 -11.33 -3.10
N SER A 99 -10.47 -11.68 -3.74
CA SER A 99 -9.44 -10.72 -4.14
C SER A 99 -9.97 -9.64 -5.09
N GLU A 100 -10.97 -9.97 -5.91
CA GLU A 100 -11.66 -9.04 -6.81
C GLU A 100 -12.29 -7.85 -6.07
N THR A 101 -12.77 -8.07 -4.83
CA THR A 101 -13.31 -7.01 -3.96
C THR A 101 -12.23 -5.99 -3.64
N CYS A 102 -11.02 -6.46 -3.32
CA CYS A 102 -9.88 -5.62 -3.00
C CYS A 102 -9.38 -4.87 -4.24
N TYR A 103 -9.32 -5.55 -5.39
CA TYR A 103 -8.81 -4.98 -6.66
C TYR A 103 -9.63 -3.81 -7.20
N ALA A 104 -10.90 -3.67 -6.80
CA ALA A 104 -11.72 -2.51 -7.15
C ALA A 104 -11.02 -1.18 -6.80
N CYS A 105 -10.27 -1.15 -5.67
CA CYS A 105 -9.46 -0.01 -5.25
C CYS A 105 -7.95 -0.28 -5.34
N HIS A 106 -7.50 -1.50 -5.02
CA HIS A 106 -6.10 -1.93 -5.06
C HIS A 106 -5.66 -2.40 -6.47
N GLN A 107 -5.99 -1.61 -7.50
CA GLN A 107 -5.70 -1.91 -8.90
C GLN A 107 -4.20 -2.11 -9.18
N ARG A 108 -3.34 -1.51 -8.36
CA ARG A 108 -1.89 -1.72 -8.44
C ARG A 108 -1.52 -3.17 -8.10
N GLU A 109 -2.13 -3.74 -7.07
CA GLU A 109 -1.88 -5.14 -6.71
C GLU A 109 -2.40 -6.09 -7.80
N GLN A 110 -3.56 -5.78 -8.40
CA GLN A 110 -4.05 -6.54 -9.55
C GLN A 110 -3.06 -6.53 -10.72
N LEU A 111 -2.51 -5.35 -11.04
CA LEU A 111 -1.51 -5.21 -12.11
C LEU A 111 -0.23 -5.98 -11.81
N SER A 112 0.22 -6.00 -10.55
CA SER A 112 1.36 -6.79 -10.11
C SER A 112 1.14 -8.28 -10.38
N VAL A 113 -0.03 -8.80 -9.99
CA VAL A 113 -0.43 -10.19 -10.24
C VAL A 113 -0.47 -10.50 -11.73
N ASP A 114 -0.98 -9.58 -12.56
CA ASP A 114 -1.03 -9.75 -14.01
C ASP A 114 0.37 -9.75 -14.64
N PHE A 115 1.28 -8.91 -14.16
CA PHE A 115 2.68 -8.90 -14.61
C PHE A 115 3.42 -10.19 -14.23
N ALA A 116 3.23 -10.68 -13.01
CA ALA A 116 3.79 -11.96 -12.58
C ALA A 116 3.32 -13.09 -13.51
N LYS A 117 2.00 -13.20 -13.74
CA LYS A 117 1.41 -14.20 -14.65
C LYS A 117 1.98 -14.10 -16.06
N LYS A 118 2.10 -12.89 -16.61
CA LYS A 118 2.67 -12.65 -17.94
C LYS A 118 4.15 -13.08 -18.01
N ALA A 119 4.89 -12.91 -16.92
CA ALA A 119 6.26 -13.37 -16.79
C ALA A 119 6.39 -14.88 -16.46
N GLY A 120 5.27 -15.62 -16.43
CA GLY A 120 5.26 -17.07 -16.24
C GLY A 120 5.46 -17.52 -14.80
N HIS A 121 5.20 -16.66 -13.82
CA HIS A 121 5.31 -16.99 -12.40
C HIS A 121 4.13 -16.41 -11.59
N THR A 122 4.00 -16.83 -10.34
CA THR A 122 2.92 -16.41 -9.43
C THR A 122 3.48 -16.36 -8.01
N ASP A 123 2.94 -15.44 -7.20
CA ASP A 123 3.12 -15.43 -5.75
C ASP A 123 2.78 -16.79 -5.12
N VAL A 124 3.62 -17.26 -4.21
CA VAL A 124 3.47 -18.59 -3.60
C VAL A 124 2.22 -18.75 -2.74
N HIS A 125 1.71 -17.68 -2.13
CA HIS A 125 0.51 -17.69 -1.31
C HIS A 125 -0.74 -17.64 -2.18
N ILE A 126 -0.75 -16.80 -3.22
CA ILE A 126 -1.83 -16.77 -4.21
C ILE A 126 -1.92 -18.12 -4.92
N ALA A 127 -0.79 -18.72 -5.29
CA ALA A 127 -0.75 -20.06 -5.88
C ALA A 127 -1.25 -21.16 -4.93
N ALA A 128 -1.16 -20.93 -3.62
CA ALA A 128 -1.73 -21.80 -2.58
C ALA A 128 -3.22 -21.52 -2.30
N GLY A 129 -3.84 -20.56 -3.01
CA GLY A 129 -5.26 -20.22 -2.87
C GLY A 129 -5.56 -19.17 -1.79
N MET A 130 -4.54 -18.55 -1.19
CA MET A 130 -4.76 -17.47 -0.22
C MET A 130 -5.29 -16.21 -0.92
N SER A 131 -6.35 -15.62 -0.36
CA SER A 131 -6.84 -14.31 -0.77
C SER A 131 -6.21 -13.20 0.08
N CYS A 132 -6.48 -11.94 -0.29
CA CYS A 132 -5.98 -10.78 0.44
C CYS A 132 -6.39 -10.81 1.93
N ALA A 133 -7.63 -11.20 2.22
CA ALA A 133 -8.21 -11.22 3.56
C ALA A 133 -7.62 -12.30 4.49
N GLU A 134 -6.94 -13.30 3.94
CA GLU A 134 -6.26 -14.33 4.74
C GLU A 134 -5.04 -13.75 5.47
N CYS A 135 -4.37 -12.74 4.88
CA CYS A 135 -3.28 -11.99 5.50
C CYS A 135 -3.77 -10.69 6.16
N HIS A 136 -4.65 -9.95 5.50
CA HIS A 136 -5.18 -8.66 5.94
C HIS A 136 -6.51 -8.82 6.67
N LYS A 137 -6.49 -8.71 7.99
CA LYS A 137 -7.65 -8.94 8.86
C LYS A 137 -8.10 -7.63 9.51
N ASP A 138 -7.64 -7.40 10.74
CA ASP A 138 -8.07 -6.27 11.55
C ASP A 138 -7.60 -4.92 10.98
N ASP A 139 -6.58 -4.92 10.11
CA ASP A 139 -6.11 -3.72 9.43
C ASP A 139 -7.04 -3.22 8.30
N VAL A 140 -8.01 -4.05 7.88
CA VAL A 140 -9.07 -3.61 6.96
C VAL A 140 -10.16 -2.86 7.72
N HIS A 141 -10.69 -3.49 8.78
CA HIS A 141 -11.77 -2.92 9.58
C HIS A 141 -11.29 -1.92 10.65
N GLY A 142 -9.98 -1.80 10.88
CA GLY A 142 -9.46 -1.04 12.02
C GLY A 142 -9.59 -1.80 13.34
N ASN A 143 -8.79 -1.36 14.31
CA ASN A 143 -8.69 -1.96 15.66
C ASN A 143 -9.05 -0.95 16.77
N GLY A 144 -9.72 0.15 16.42
CA GLY A 144 -10.05 1.25 17.35
C GLY A 144 -8.89 2.21 17.63
N THR A 145 -7.79 2.10 16.88
CA THR A 145 -6.69 3.07 16.90
C THR A 145 -6.66 3.83 15.58
N LYS A 146 -6.63 5.16 15.65
CA LYS A 146 -6.39 6.02 14.50
C LYS A 146 -4.91 5.99 14.14
N TYR A 147 -4.64 5.70 12.88
CA TYR A 147 -3.29 5.72 12.32
C TYR A 147 -3.18 6.84 11.28
N THR A 148 -2.03 7.50 11.25
CA THR A 148 -1.63 8.46 10.22
C THR A 148 -0.95 7.79 9.05
N SER A 149 -0.54 6.52 9.18
CA SER A 149 0.19 5.79 8.15
C SER A 149 0.02 4.28 8.27
N MET A 150 -0.06 3.57 7.12
CA MET A 150 -0.07 2.10 7.09
C MET A 150 1.22 1.47 7.60
N ARG A 151 2.29 2.26 7.78
CA ARG A 151 3.56 1.78 8.33
C ARG A 151 3.69 2.04 9.82
N GLU A 152 2.76 2.71 10.49
CA GLU A 152 2.78 2.83 11.96
C GLU A 152 2.71 1.46 12.65
N PRO A 153 3.33 1.28 13.83
CA PRO A 153 3.30 0.01 14.54
C PRO A 153 1.84 -0.37 14.85
N GLY A 154 1.43 -1.56 14.40
CA GLY A 154 0.07 -2.07 14.60
C GLY A 154 -0.96 -1.64 13.55
N ALA A 155 -0.62 -0.72 12.63
CA ALA A 155 -1.55 -0.28 11.57
C ALA A 155 -1.88 -1.39 10.57
N VAL A 156 -0.89 -2.24 10.26
CA VAL A 156 -1.05 -3.44 9.43
C VAL A 156 -0.66 -4.65 10.26
N SER A 157 -1.59 -5.62 10.37
CA SER A 157 -1.41 -6.82 11.18
C SER A 157 -0.70 -7.95 10.43
N ALA A 158 -0.73 -7.91 9.09
CA ALA A 158 -0.09 -8.87 8.21
C ALA A 158 1.44 -8.86 8.38
N ARG A 159 1.99 -9.99 8.83
CA ARG A 159 3.43 -10.22 8.96
C ARG A 159 3.76 -11.69 8.69
N CYS A 160 4.92 -11.95 8.10
CA CYS A 160 5.37 -13.30 7.74
C CYS A 160 5.40 -14.22 8.97
N GLU A 161 5.84 -13.65 10.08
CA GLU A 161 6.02 -14.30 11.37
C GLU A 161 4.73 -14.95 11.91
N ASN A 162 3.55 -14.43 11.55
CA ASN A 162 2.26 -15.03 11.95
C ASN A 162 2.09 -16.46 11.43
N CYS A 163 2.74 -16.83 10.32
CA CYS A 163 2.59 -18.13 9.68
C CYS A 163 3.92 -18.89 9.54
N HIS A 164 5.06 -18.26 9.77
CA HIS A 164 6.37 -18.84 9.50
C HIS A 164 7.24 -19.07 10.76
N GLU A 165 6.77 -18.79 11.98
CA GLU A 165 7.62 -18.92 13.19
C GLU A 165 7.65 -20.31 13.84
N GLN A 166 6.56 -21.09 13.78
CA GLN A 166 6.40 -22.27 14.65
C GLN A 166 6.00 -23.53 13.86
N GLU A 167 6.45 -24.70 14.31
CA GLU A 167 5.97 -25.97 13.76
C GLU A 167 4.45 -26.10 13.96
N GLY A 168 3.72 -26.46 12.89
CA GLY A 168 2.26 -26.55 12.90
C GLY A 168 1.52 -25.28 12.47
N SER A 169 2.22 -24.19 12.16
CA SER A 169 1.62 -23.04 11.46
C SER A 169 1.31 -23.38 9.99
N SER A 170 0.53 -22.52 9.33
CA SER A 170 0.11 -22.71 7.93
C SER A 170 1.26 -22.58 6.91
N GLY A 171 2.39 -21.97 7.30
CA GLY A 171 3.56 -21.75 6.44
C GLY A 171 4.73 -22.68 6.73
N THR A 172 5.74 -22.67 5.86
CA THR A 172 7.02 -23.33 6.14
C THR A 172 7.73 -22.65 7.30
N VAL A 173 8.26 -23.41 8.25
CA VAL A 173 8.95 -22.87 9.42
C VAL A 173 10.24 -22.14 9.02
N PHE A 174 10.43 -20.97 9.61
CA PHE A 174 11.63 -20.15 9.46
C PHE A 174 12.85 -20.91 9.98
N ASN A 175 13.83 -21.11 9.10
CA ASN A 175 15.08 -21.77 9.44
C ASN A 175 16.21 -20.74 9.59
N ALA A 176 16.53 -20.36 10.82
CA ALA A 176 17.61 -19.42 11.13
C ALA A 176 19.00 -19.90 10.70
N ASN A 177 19.19 -21.22 10.49
CA ASN A 177 20.48 -21.84 10.19
C ASN A 177 20.79 -21.89 8.69
N THR A 178 19.92 -21.35 7.83
CA THR A 178 20.33 -21.14 6.43
C THR A 178 21.47 -20.13 6.39
N ARG A 179 22.39 -20.28 5.42
CA ARG A 179 23.54 -19.37 5.24
C ARG A 179 23.07 -17.91 5.21
N SER A 180 22.04 -17.59 4.41
CA SER A 180 21.55 -16.23 4.26
C SER A 180 20.96 -15.66 5.56
N HIS A 181 20.12 -16.42 6.29
CA HIS A 181 19.56 -15.96 7.56
C HIS A 181 20.65 -15.78 8.63
N GLY A 182 21.60 -16.72 8.72
CA GLY A 182 22.70 -16.67 9.69
C GLY A 182 23.68 -15.51 9.46
N MET A 183 23.92 -15.13 8.21
CA MET A 183 24.79 -13.98 7.87
C MET A 183 24.11 -12.64 8.16
N HIS A 184 22.81 -12.52 7.86
CA HIS A 184 22.08 -11.27 8.01
C HIS A 184 21.53 -11.02 9.41
N LYS A 185 21.36 -12.06 10.24
CA LYS A 185 21.03 -11.96 11.68
C LYS A 185 19.85 -11.01 11.98
N GLY A 186 18.79 -11.09 11.16
CA GLY A 186 17.58 -10.29 11.34
C GLY A 186 17.69 -8.81 10.94
N LYS A 187 18.79 -8.38 10.31
CA LYS A 187 18.97 -7.00 9.79
C LYS A 187 18.19 -6.72 8.51
N LEU A 188 17.73 -7.76 7.82
CA LEU A 188 16.85 -7.65 6.67
C LEU A 188 15.42 -8.04 7.10
N ASP A 189 14.44 -7.32 6.59
CA ASP A 189 13.05 -7.76 6.56
C ASP A 189 12.91 -8.92 5.57
N CYS A 190 11.95 -9.82 5.82
CA CYS A 190 11.68 -10.96 4.94
C CYS A 190 11.48 -10.53 3.49
N SER A 191 10.82 -9.39 3.28
CA SER A 191 10.52 -8.84 1.95
C SER A 191 11.75 -8.45 1.14
N ALA A 192 12.86 -8.07 1.78
CA ALA A 192 14.10 -7.72 1.09
C ALA A 192 14.69 -8.89 0.27
N CYS A 193 14.41 -10.14 0.69
CA CYS A 193 14.88 -11.34 0.00
C CYS A 193 13.76 -12.10 -0.71
N HIS A 194 12.55 -12.11 -0.13
CA HIS A 194 11.47 -12.96 -0.60
C HIS A 194 10.49 -12.26 -1.55
N VAL A 195 10.44 -10.92 -1.60
CA VAL A 195 9.71 -10.22 -2.67
C VAL A 195 10.57 -10.23 -3.94
N ARG A 196 10.00 -10.76 -5.03
CA ARG A 196 10.71 -10.97 -6.30
C ARG A 196 11.05 -9.66 -6.97
N ARG A 197 10.08 -8.77 -7.10
CA ARG A 197 10.21 -7.47 -7.74
C ARG A 197 9.20 -6.52 -7.13
N THR A 198 9.43 -5.22 -7.30
CA THR A 198 8.56 -4.17 -6.80
C THR A 198 8.01 -3.36 -7.94
N MET A 199 6.69 -3.25 -8.00
CA MET A 199 6.07 -2.37 -8.98
C MET A 199 6.41 -0.92 -8.67
N ALA A 200 6.57 -0.13 -9.73
CA ALA A 200 6.63 1.31 -9.66
C ALA A 200 5.67 1.96 -10.65
N CYS A 201 5.31 3.19 -10.33
CA CYS A 201 4.57 4.06 -11.24
C CYS A 201 5.52 5.18 -11.66
N TYR A 202 6.03 5.07 -12.88
CA TYR A 202 6.89 6.09 -13.44
C TYR A 202 6.07 7.09 -14.25
N ASN A 203 6.52 8.35 -14.16
CA ASN A 203 6.10 9.47 -14.96
C ASN A 203 4.58 9.66 -15.01
N CYS A 204 3.99 9.76 -13.83
CA CYS A 204 2.58 10.13 -13.72
C CYS A 204 2.40 11.58 -14.19
N HIS A 205 1.70 11.75 -15.31
CA HIS A 205 1.25 13.06 -15.78
C HIS A 205 0.07 13.52 -14.95
N PHE A 206 0.37 14.03 -13.76
CA PHE A 206 -0.67 14.43 -12.82
C PHE A 206 -1.56 15.51 -13.42
N SER A 207 -0.98 16.48 -14.15
CA SER A 207 -1.75 17.50 -14.88
C SER A 207 -2.74 16.90 -15.88
N ASN A 208 -2.35 15.84 -16.61
CA ASN A 208 -3.25 15.21 -17.57
C ASN A 208 -4.30 14.34 -16.87
N PHE A 209 -3.95 13.67 -15.76
CA PHE A 209 -4.92 13.01 -14.89
C PHE A 209 -5.95 14.01 -14.35
N LEU A 210 -5.52 15.20 -13.90
CA LEU A 210 -6.44 16.23 -13.42
C LEU A 210 -7.41 16.72 -14.50
N LYS A 211 -6.98 16.79 -15.76
CA LYS A 211 -7.82 17.18 -16.92
C LYS A 211 -8.79 16.07 -17.33
N THR A 212 -8.26 14.87 -17.53
CA THR A 212 -9.00 13.75 -18.15
C THR A 212 -9.77 12.89 -17.15
N LYS A 213 -9.41 12.98 -15.86
CA LYS A 213 -9.88 12.12 -14.76
C LYS A 213 -9.66 10.62 -15.04
N THR A 214 -8.79 10.25 -15.98
CA THR A 214 -8.48 8.86 -16.31
C THR A 214 -7.05 8.48 -15.91
N LYS A 215 -6.89 7.27 -15.39
CA LYS A 215 -5.56 6.69 -15.15
C LYS A 215 -4.96 6.10 -16.44
N LYS A 216 -5.78 5.70 -17.40
CA LYS A 216 -5.31 4.97 -18.58
C LYS A 216 -4.42 5.87 -19.45
N GLY A 217 -3.19 5.42 -19.69
CA GLY A 217 -2.23 6.12 -20.56
C GLY A 217 -1.52 7.32 -19.94
N ASN A 218 -1.73 7.59 -18.64
CA ASN A 218 -1.09 8.68 -17.88
C ASN A 218 0.05 8.22 -16.95
N PHE A 219 0.32 6.92 -16.93
CA PHE A 219 1.27 6.27 -16.04
C PHE A 219 1.99 5.18 -16.83
N VAL A 220 3.29 5.01 -16.58
CA VAL A 220 4.07 3.88 -17.09
C VAL A 220 4.33 2.93 -15.93
N PRO A 221 3.58 1.82 -15.82
CA PRO A 221 3.88 0.80 -14.83
C PRO A 221 5.09 -0.04 -15.27
N THR A 222 5.94 -0.38 -14.30
CA THR A 222 7.05 -1.34 -14.46
C THR A 222 7.19 -2.14 -13.17
N ASP A 223 7.72 -3.35 -13.28
CA ASP A 223 8.06 -4.22 -12.14
C ASP A 223 9.42 -4.90 -12.34
N ASP A 224 10.35 -4.29 -13.08
CA ASP A 224 11.61 -4.96 -13.45
C ASP A 224 12.71 -4.85 -12.39
N TRP A 225 12.47 -4.12 -11.30
CA TRP A 225 13.44 -3.88 -10.24
C TRP A 225 12.96 -4.34 -8.87
N LEU A 226 13.89 -4.42 -7.92
CA LEU A 226 13.62 -4.45 -6.49
C LEU A 226 14.41 -3.32 -5.82
N MET A 227 13.73 -2.29 -5.33
CA MET A 227 14.40 -1.24 -4.54
C MET A 227 14.52 -1.67 -3.08
N LEU A 228 15.61 -1.29 -2.42
CA LEU A 228 15.85 -1.54 -1.01
C LEU A 228 16.01 -0.22 -0.25
N VAL A 229 15.30 -0.10 0.88
CA VAL A 229 15.39 1.04 1.82
C VAL A 229 15.53 0.53 3.25
N ASN A 230 15.93 1.38 4.18
CA ASN A 230 15.76 1.14 5.60
C ASN A 230 14.35 1.50 6.05
N LEU A 231 13.79 0.67 6.93
CA LEU A 231 12.59 0.95 7.71
C LEU A 231 12.85 0.43 9.13
N ARG A 232 12.90 1.33 10.11
CA ARG A 232 13.09 0.99 11.54
C ARG A 232 14.31 0.09 11.80
N GLY A 233 15.42 0.42 11.16
CA GLY A 233 16.69 -0.29 11.35
C GLY A 233 16.82 -1.63 10.61
N LYS A 234 15.84 -2.04 9.81
CA LYS A 234 15.96 -3.18 8.88
C LYS A 234 15.91 -2.71 7.43
N VAL A 235 16.64 -3.40 6.55
CA VAL A 235 16.49 -3.21 5.10
C VAL A 235 15.26 -3.97 4.61
N THR A 236 14.40 -3.33 3.82
CA THR A 236 13.13 -3.86 3.31
C THR A 236 12.96 -3.53 1.84
N SER A 237 12.04 -4.23 1.16
CA SER A 237 11.65 -3.88 -0.20
C SER A 237 10.94 -2.52 -0.26
N ALA A 238 11.14 -1.81 -1.36
CA ALA A 238 10.63 -0.47 -1.59
C ALA A 238 10.18 -0.26 -3.03
N THR A 239 9.45 0.83 -3.26
CA THR A 239 9.05 1.30 -4.57
C THR A 239 9.47 2.76 -4.77
N ALA A 240 9.40 3.22 -6.01
CA ALA A 240 9.42 4.62 -6.36
C ALA A 240 8.13 5.00 -7.09
N MET A 241 7.64 6.22 -6.83
CA MET A 241 6.69 6.88 -7.71
C MET A 241 7.31 8.17 -8.22
N ALA A 242 7.40 8.30 -9.54
CA ALA A 242 7.87 9.49 -10.22
C ALA A 242 6.69 10.23 -10.86
N LEU A 243 6.60 11.52 -10.60
CA LEU A 243 5.49 12.39 -10.98
C LEU A 243 6.05 13.66 -11.62
N VAL A 244 5.32 14.18 -12.61
CA VAL A 244 5.58 15.51 -13.16
C VAL A 244 4.30 16.33 -13.17
N HIS A 245 4.42 17.59 -12.75
CA HIS A 245 3.33 18.54 -12.74
C HIS A 245 3.88 19.94 -13.03
N GLU A 246 3.35 20.57 -14.10
CA GLU A 246 3.70 21.94 -14.50
C GLU A 246 5.22 22.18 -14.63
N GLY A 247 5.93 21.21 -15.21
CA GLY A 247 7.38 21.28 -15.41
C GLY A 247 8.22 21.01 -14.16
N LYS A 248 7.61 20.69 -13.02
CA LYS A 248 8.29 20.25 -11.80
C LYS A 248 8.20 18.75 -11.61
N SER A 249 9.32 18.15 -11.29
CA SER A 249 9.49 16.72 -11.09
C SER A 249 9.51 16.35 -9.61
N PHE A 250 8.89 15.22 -9.29
CA PHE A 250 8.80 14.67 -7.95
C PHE A 250 9.10 13.18 -7.96
N VAL A 251 9.86 12.73 -6.97
CA VAL A 251 10.04 11.29 -6.72
C VAL A 251 9.80 11.00 -5.25
N THR A 252 8.98 10.01 -4.95
CA THR A 252 8.87 9.46 -3.59
C THR A 252 9.37 8.04 -3.54
N TYR A 253 10.17 7.71 -2.53
CA TYR A 253 10.59 6.36 -2.19
C TYR A 253 9.85 5.91 -0.95
N ALA A 254 9.31 4.69 -0.99
CA ALA A 254 8.45 4.19 0.07
C ALA A 254 8.64 2.67 0.26
N PRO A 255 8.60 2.14 1.49
CA PRO A 255 8.63 0.70 1.71
C PRO A 255 7.36 0.07 1.13
N TYR A 256 7.52 -0.98 0.33
CA TYR A 256 6.43 -1.53 -0.47
C TYR A 256 6.51 -3.04 -0.57
N PHE A 257 5.33 -3.68 -0.51
CA PHE A 257 5.18 -5.12 -0.61
C PHE A 257 4.26 -5.38 -1.80
N THR A 258 4.82 -5.95 -2.87
CA THR A 258 4.17 -6.05 -4.19
C THR A 258 3.31 -7.31 -4.37
N HIS A 259 3.21 -8.13 -3.32
CA HIS A 259 2.48 -9.40 -3.36
C HIS A 259 2.95 -10.34 -4.50
N ASP A 260 4.28 -10.33 -4.75
CA ASP A 260 5.00 -11.25 -5.64
C ASP A 260 6.11 -11.96 -4.83
N VAL A 261 5.69 -12.85 -3.93
CA VAL A 261 6.57 -13.56 -3.00
C VAL A 261 7.09 -14.86 -3.59
N MET A 262 8.37 -15.11 -3.36
CA MET A 262 9.10 -16.29 -3.80
C MET A 262 9.29 -17.31 -2.67
N LYS A 263 9.22 -18.59 -3.03
CA LYS A 263 9.50 -19.70 -2.10
C LYS A 263 10.94 -19.68 -1.59
N LYS A 264 11.90 -19.42 -2.49
CA LYS A 264 13.31 -19.28 -2.15
C LYS A 264 13.65 -17.81 -2.24
N GLY A 265 14.28 -17.29 -1.19
CA GLY A 265 14.83 -15.95 -1.21
C GLY A 265 15.88 -15.80 -2.29
N ARG A 266 16.14 -14.55 -2.65
CA ARG A 266 17.10 -14.13 -3.66
C ARG A 266 18.51 -14.69 -3.44
N ALA A 267 19.24 -14.93 -4.52
CA ALA A 267 20.66 -15.26 -4.47
C ALA A 267 21.51 -14.06 -4.00
N CYS A 268 22.65 -14.34 -3.39
CA CYS A 268 23.56 -13.32 -2.85
C CYS A 268 24.05 -12.36 -3.95
N GLU A 269 24.43 -12.91 -5.09
CA GLU A 269 25.00 -12.22 -6.26
C GLU A 269 24.03 -11.20 -6.87
N GLU A 270 22.72 -11.38 -6.68
CA GLU A 270 21.73 -10.44 -7.20
C GLU A 270 21.68 -9.14 -6.37
N CYS A 271 22.12 -9.19 -5.11
CA CYS A 271 22.21 -8.03 -4.20
C CYS A 271 23.64 -7.51 -4.02
N HIS A 272 24.61 -8.42 -3.94
CA HIS A 272 26.00 -8.13 -3.60
C HIS A 272 26.86 -8.08 -4.87
N ALA A 273 27.65 -7.01 -5.00
CA ALA A 273 28.49 -6.73 -6.15
C ALA A 273 27.73 -6.78 -7.49
N ASN A 274 26.44 -6.41 -7.47
CA ASN A 274 25.63 -6.34 -8.68
C ASN A 274 25.96 -5.09 -9.52
N ASP A 275 25.36 -4.99 -10.71
CA ASP A 275 25.63 -3.90 -11.65
C ASP A 275 25.35 -2.50 -11.06
N ALA A 276 24.35 -2.38 -10.17
CA ALA A 276 24.05 -1.13 -9.49
C ALA A 276 25.21 -0.74 -8.55
N MET A 277 25.73 -1.70 -7.78
CA MET A 277 26.88 -1.47 -6.91
C MET A 277 28.17 -1.18 -7.69
N ALA A 278 28.36 -1.82 -8.86
CA ALA A 278 29.49 -1.54 -9.74
C ALA A 278 29.47 -0.09 -10.24
N LEU A 279 28.31 0.41 -10.69
CA LEU A 279 28.15 1.82 -11.09
C LEU A 279 28.48 2.78 -9.95
N LEU A 280 27.96 2.50 -8.75
CA LEU A 280 28.21 3.34 -7.57
C LEU A 280 29.68 3.34 -7.15
N ALA A 281 30.38 2.20 -7.28
CA ALA A 281 31.81 2.12 -7.00
C ALA A 281 32.66 2.96 -7.97
N GLU A 282 32.18 3.15 -9.21
CA GLU A 282 32.78 4.07 -10.20
C GLU A 282 32.40 5.54 -9.98
N GLY A 283 31.61 5.85 -8.95
CA GLY A 283 31.09 7.21 -8.70
C GLY A 283 29.96 7.62 -9.65
N LYS A 284 29.37 6.68 -10.39
CA LYS A 284 28.23 6.92 -11.29
C LYS A 284 26.91 6.73 -10.54
N LYS A 285 25.86 7.38 -11.02
CA LYS A 285 24.49 7.15 -10.53
C LYS A 285 23.84 5.98 -11.26
N ILE A 286 22.89 5.32 -10.59
CA ILE A 286 22.09 4.23 -11.15
C ILE A 286 21.01 4.86 -12.04
N PRO A 287 21.00 4.58 -13.36
CA PRO A 287 20.00 5.11 -14.26
C PRO A 287 18.70 4.32 -14.16
N VAL A 288 17.78 4.77 -13.31
CA VAL A 288 16.55 4.02 -13.01
C VAL A 288 15.54 4.07 -14.14
N ALA A 289 15.47 5.20 -14.82
CA ALA A 289 14.67 5.39 -16.04
C ALA A 289 15.46 6.22 -17.05
N LYS A 290 15.52 5.76 -18.30
CA LYS A 290 16.19 6.40 -19.43
C LYS A 290 15.32 6.41 -20.67
N PHE A 291 15.46 7.43 -21.52
CA PHE A 291 14.85 7.48 -22.83
C PHE A 291 15.84 7.06 -23.90
N VAL A 292 15.53 5.97 -24.60
CA VAL A 292 16.30 5.44 -25.73
C VAL A 292 15.34 5.23 -26.90
N ASP A 293 15.59 5.88 -28.03
CA ASP A 293 14.78 5.76 -29.26
C ASP A 293 13.25 5.90 -29.04
N ASP A 294 12.83 6.99 -28.38
CA ASP A 294 11.43 7.28 -28.00
C ASP A 294 10.76 6.26 -27.04
N LYS A 295 11.56 5.37 -26.42
CA LYS A 295 11.10 4.39 -25.42
C LYS A 295 11.75 4.65 -24.08
N ILE A 296 11.03 4.29 -23.01
CA ILE A 296 11.56 4.31 -21.66
C ILE A 296 12.15 2.94 -21.36
N GLU A 297 13.43 2.92 -21.02
CA GLU A 297 14.11 1.77 -20.46
C GLU A 297 14.23 1.94 -18.95
N PHE A 298 13.81 0.91 -18.22
CA PHE A 298 13.90 0.86 -16.77
C PHE A 298 15.07 -0.01 -16.34
N TRP A 299 15.64 0.33 -15.19
CA TRP A 299 16.63 -0.53 -14.55
C TRP A 299 16.05 -1.92 -14.26
N ASN A 300 16.86 -2.96 -14.48
CA ASN A 300 16.51 -4.32 -14.13
C ASN A 300 17.36 -4.82 -12.95
N GLY A 301 16.71 -5.42 -11.95
CA GLY A 301 17.40 -6.03 -10.80
C GLY A 301 17.36 -5.19 -9.52
N VAL A 302 18.23 -5.52 -8.57
CA VAL A 302 18.22 -4.94 -7.22
C VAL A 302 18.88 -3.56 -7.19
N ILE A 303 18.19 -2.60 -6.61
CA ILE A 303 18.64 -1.21 -6.45
C ILE A 303 18.73 -0.88 -4.95
N PRO A 304 19.93 -0.83 -4.36
CA PRO A 304 20.12 -0.28 -3.03
C PRO A 304 20.01 1.25 -3.05
N LEU A 305 19.01 1.80 -2.35
CA LEU A 305 18.75 3.23 -2.35
C LEU A 305 19.60 3.96 -1.30
N GLY A 306 20.75 4.48 -1.72
CA GLY A 306 21.50 5.46 -0.94
C GLY A 306 21.00 6.89 -1.16
N LYS A 307 21.65 7.86 -0.50
CA LYS A 307 21.39 9.28 -0.76
C LYS A 307 21.93 9.65 -2.14
N GLU A 308 21.06 10.24 -2.97
CA GLU A 308 21.40 10.75 -4.31
C GLU A 308 22.04 9.73 -5.27
N THR A 309 21.83 8.43 -5.06
CA THR A 309 22.43 7.36 -5.87
C THR A 309 21.74 7.14 -7.21
N LEU A 310 20.53 7.68 -7.39
CA LEU A 310 19.72 7.45 -8.58
C LEU A 310 19.75 8.63 -9.56
N GLN A 311 19.68 8.29 -10.84
CA GLN A 311 19.42 9.20 -11.93
C GLN A 311 18.07 8.85 -12.55
N TRP A 312 17.23 9.88 -12.67
CA TRP A 312 15.93 9.83 -13.32
C TRP A 312 15.96 10.75 -14.52
N GLU A 313 15.61 10.23 -15.67
CA GLU A 313 15.08 11.05 -16.75
C GLU A 313 13.57 11.16 -16.55
N PHE A 314 12.96 12.22 -17.08
CA PHE A 314 11.51 12.44 -17.05
C PHE A 314 11.04 12.80 -18.46
N ALA A 315 9.77 12.54 -18.78
CA ALA A 315 9.18 13.01 -20.05
C ALA A 315 7.82 13.64 -19.81
N ASP A 316 7.32 14.39 -20.78
CA ASP A 316 5.91 14.70 -20.91
C ASP A 316 5.23 13.81 -21.94
N LYS A 317 3.93 13.54 -21.75
CA LYS A 317 3.12 12.94 -22.80
C LYS A 317 2.46 14.04 -23.60
N GLN A 318 3.03 14.33 -24.77
CA GLN A 318 2.42 15.24 -25.74
C GLN A 318 1.68 14.40 -26.79
N ASP A 319 0.37 14.56 -26.83
CA ASP A 319 -0.56 13.69 -27.58
C ASP A 319 -0.43 12.20 -27.21
N SER A 320 0.30 11.43 -28.03
CA SER A 320 0.57 10.00 -27.84
C SER A 320 2.06 9.66 -27.75
N LYS A 321 2.94 10.66 -27.80
CA LYS A 321 4.40 10.46 -27.76
C LYS A 321 4.96 10.92 -26.41
N TRP A 322 5.95 10.17 -25.92
CA TRP A 322 6.75 10.58 -24.77
C TRP A 322 7.85 11.52 -25.25
N VAL A 323 7.86 12.74 -24.71
CA VAL A 323 8.82 13.79 -25.05
C VAL A 323 9.68 14.03 -23.80
N PRO A 324 10.96 13.64 -23.80
CA PRO A 324 11.84 13.87 -22.65
C PRO A 324 11.86 15.34 -22.22
N TYR A 325 11.87 15.59 -20.92
CA TYR A 325 12.14 16.92 -20.40
C TYR A 325 13.63 17.23 -20.57
N GLU A 326 13.94 18.21 -21.41
CA GLU A 326 15.29 18.73 -21.49
C GLU A 326 15.68 19.37 -20.13
N ASN A 327 16.87 19.04 -19.64
CA ASN A 327 17.50 19.63 -18.44
C ASN A 327 16.99 19.20 -17.05
N ILE A 328 16.13 18.17 -16.93
CA ILE A 328 15.79 17.58 -15.62
C ILE A 328 16.63 16.31 -15.41
N SER A 329 17.86 16.47 -14.92
CA SER A 329 18.76 15.36 -14.58
C SER A 329 18.64 14.88 -13.12
N LYS A 330 17.90 15.64 -12.30
CA LYS A 330 17.56 15.31 -10.91
C LYS A 330 16.12 15.74 -10.61
N PRO A 331 15.40 15.04 -9.72
CA PRO A 331 14.08 15.48 -9.29
C PRO A 331 14.15 16.84 -8.57
N ASP A 332 13.16 17.70 -8.79
CA ASP A 332 13.05 18.99 -8.08
C ASP A 332 12.72 18.78 -6.60
N LEU A 333 11.94 17.74 -6.30
CA LEU A 333 11.59 17.34 -4.95
C LEU A 333 11.70 15.81 -4.80
N VAL A 334 12.35 15.38 -3.72
CA VAL A 334 12.47 13.97 -3.33
C VAL A 334 11.86 13.78 -1.96
N GLN A 335 10.94 12.84 -1.83
CA GLN A 335 10.33 12.46 -0.57
C GLN A 335 10.75 11.04 -0.17
N TRP A 336 11.08 10.86 1.10
CA TRP A 336 11.20 9.54 1.72
C TRP A 336 9.95 9.30 2.54
N SER A 337 8.93 8.72 1.91
CA SER A 337 7.62 8.54 2.53
C SER A 337 7.55 7.24 3.34
N LEU A 338 6.49 7.11 4.16
CA LEU A 338 6.22 5.90 4.95
C LEU A 338 7.39 5.50 5.88
N TYR A 339 8.10 6.51 6.41
CA TYR A 339 9.28 6.36 7.28
C TYR A 339 10.45 5.62 6.62
N ALA A 340 10.53 5.63 5.28
CA ALA A 340 11.70 5.13 4.58
C ALA A 340 12.93 5.97 4.92
N GLU A 341 14.07 5.31 4.98
CA GLU A 341 15.37 5.93 5.07
C GLU A 341 16.30 5.33 4.00
N PRO A 342 17.25 6.10 3.47
CA PRO A 342 18.27 5.55 2.59
C PRO A 342 19.12 4.50 3.32
N LEU A 343 19.74 3.61 2.55
CA LEU A 343 20.82 2.76 3.04
C LEU A 343 22.00 3.62 3.50
N THR A 344 22.60 3.21 4.62
CA THR A 344 23.81 3.83 5.18
C THR A 344 25.03 3.52 4.31
N GLU A 345 26.05 4.37 4.35
CA GLU A 345 27.32 4.13 3.65
C GLU A 345 27.90 2.75 3.97
N LYS A 346 27.89 2.36 5.25
CA LYS A 346 28.31 1.03 5.68
C LYS A 346 27.50 -0.11 5.04
N GLN A 347 26.19 0.05 4.89
CA GLN A 347 25.36 -0.94 4.17
C GLN A 347 25.74 -1.00 2.69
N MET A 348 25.97 0.15 2.06
CA MET A 348 26.43 0.22 0.67
C MET A 348 27.78 -0.48 0.50
N GLU A 349 28.76 -0.21 1.37
CA GLU A 349 30.07 -0.88 1.38
C GLU A 349 29.94 -2.41 1.52
N MET A 350 29.09 -2.89 2.44
CA MET A 350 28.83 -4.33 2.60
C MET A 350 28.21 -4.94 1.33
N MET A 351 27.39 -4.19 0.60
CA MET A 351 26.80 -4.64 -0.67
C MET A 351 27.79 -4.60 -1.83
N GLN A 352 28.88 -3.82 -1.78
CA GLN A 352 29.92 -3.86 -2.81
C GLN A 352 30.76 -5.15 -2.76
N ALA A 353 30.85 -5.78 -1.60
CA ALA A 353 31.62 -7.01 -1.44
C ALA A 353 30.97 -8.18 -2.20
N GLU A 354 31.74 -8.86 -3.05
CA GLU A 354 31.28 -10.07 -3.74
C GLU A 354 30.84 -11.15 -2.74
N GLN A 355 29.67 -11.75 -2.99
CA GLN A 355 29.15 -12.87 -2.22
C GLN A 355 28.61 -13.92 -3.16
N LYS A 356 28.84 -15.20 -2.84
CA LYS A 356 28.31 -16.32 -3.62
C LYS A 356 27.31 -17.15 -2.83
N SER A 357 26.21 -17.53 -3.47
CA SER A 357 25.17 -18.38 -2.88
C SER A 357 25.64 -19.82 -2.66
N LYS A 358 26.70 -20.24 -3.34
CA LYS A 358 27.38 -21.54 -3.18
C LYS A 358 28.82 -21.32 -2.76
#